data_AF-A0A6G9CPS6-F1
#
_entry.id   AF-A0A6G9CPS6-F1
#
_cell.length_a   1.000
_cell.length_b   1.000
_cell.length_c   1.000
_cell.angle_alpha   90.00
_cell.angle_beta   90.00
_cell.angle_gamma   90.00
#
_symmetry.space_group_name_H-M   'P 1'
#
loop_
_entity.id
_entity.type
_entity.pdbx_description
1 polymer ?
#
loop_
_entity_poly.entity_id
_entity_poly.type
_entity_poly.pdbx_seq_one_letter_code
_entity_poly.pdbx_strand_id
1 'polypeptide(L)'
;MRLLAGTPPLERYRSSKLIGFRDFDITIELDGYREGDAGVLVAHGDPQGGYLLYVEDGNLHLGYNAFGSYSVVDAGPLPVGTKRIDVSVAVLPRLRWDLHVSVDGIHAGQLLGQVQLVGMAPWTGISVGVDARGPVSWEVRRRHGPFRYSGALRAVTYTPGPVKVLRRHIESIEREAEYAAD
;
A
#
# COMPACT_ATOMS: atom_id res chain seq x y z
N MET A 1 -9.87 8.28 5.70
CA MET A 1 -9.74 7.36 6.85
C MET A 1 -8.34 7.50 7.43
N ARG A 2 -8.21 7.83 8.71
CA ARG A 2 -6.90 7.94 9.39
C ARG A 2 -6.69 6.74 10.31
N LEU A 3 -5.55 6.07 10.18
CA LEU A 3 -5.14 4.91 10.96
C LEU A 3 -3.88 5.30 11.74
N LEU A 4 -3.95 5.22 13.07
CA LEU A 4 -2.80 5.56 13.93
C LEU A 4 -1.82 4.40 13.99
N ALA A 5 -0.53 4.70 14.17
CA ALA A 5 0.46 3.68 14.42
C ALA A 5 0.07 2.81 15.63
N GLY A 6 0.26 1.50 15.52
CA GLY A 6 -0.12 0.53 16.57
C GLY A 6 -1.60 0.15 16.62
N THR A 7 -2.46 0.74 15.78
CA THR A 7 -3.86 0.30 15.67
C THR A 7 -3.92 -1.09 14.98
N PRO A 8 -4.83 -1.99 15.38
CA PRO A 8 -5.05 -3.24 14.67
C PRO A 8 -5.34 -3.03 13.18
N PRO A 9 -5.06 -4.03 12.32
CA PRO A 9 -5.33 -3.91 10.89
C PRO A 9 -6.79 -3.51 10.61
N LEU A 10 -6.98 -2.53 9.73
CA LEU A 10 -8.29 -2.19 9.21
C LEU A 10 -8.79 -3.37 8.39
N GLU A 11 -9.93 -3.94 8.76
CA GLU A 11 -10.43 -5.14 8.10
C GLU A 11 -10.74 -4.93 6.59
N ARG A 12 -10.75 -6.04 5.87
CA ARG A 12 -10.80 -6.10 4.39
C ARG A 12 -11.96 -5.33 3.75
N TYR A 13 -13.17 -5.35 4.31
CA TYR A 13 -14.33 -4.68 3.74
C TYR A 13 -14.20 -3.16 3.82
N ARG A 14 -13.83 -2.62 4.99
CA ARG A 14 -13.51 -1.20 5.13
C ARG A 14 -12.33 -0.80 4.24
N SER A 15 -11.32 -1.66 4.12
CA SER A 15 -10.17 -1.41 3.24
C SER A 15 -10.58 -1.35 1.76
N SER A 16 -11.45 -2.25 1.30
CA SER A 16 -11.94 -2.25 -0.09
C SER A 16 -12.74 -1.00 -0.43
N LYS A 17 -13.51 -0.45 0.52
CA LYS A 17 -14.22 0.83 0.32
C LYS A 17 -13.29 2.03 0.11
N LEU A 18 -12.03 1.94 0.51
CA LEU A 18 -11.05 3.02 0.35
C LEU A 18 -10.37 3.04 -1.01
N ILE A 19 -10.23 1.88 -1.67
CA ILE A 19 -9.38 1.72 -2.86
C ILE A 19 -10.11 1.15 -4.08
N GLY A 20 -11.25 0.49 -3.87
CA GLY A 20 -11.97 -0.23 -4.91
C GLY A 20 -12.43 0.70 -6.03
N PHE A 21 -11.94 0.43 -7.24
CA PHE A 21 -12.37 1.05 -8.50
C PHE A 21 -12.26 2.58 -8.57
N ARG A 22 -11.41 3.17 -7.74
CA ARG A 22 -11.26 4.63 -7.60
C ARG A 22 -9.80 5.05 -7.52
N ASP A 23 -9.56 6.31 -7.81
CA ASP A 23 -8.31 6.95 -7.40
C ASP A 23 -8.28 7.02 -5.87
N PHE A 24 -7.10 7.00 -5.27
CA PHE A 24 -6.94 7.25 -3.85
C PHE A 24 -5.53 7.71 -3.52
N ASP A 25 -5.41 8.45 -2.44
CA ASP A 25 -4.13 8.86 -1.89
C ASP A 25 -3.86 8.18 -0.55
N ILE A 26 -2.60 7.87 -0.30
CA ILE A 26 -2.08 7.40 0.99
C ILE A 26 -1.08 8.46 1.48
N THR A 27 -1.39 9.09 2.60
CA THR A 27 -0.47 10.00 3.29
C THR A 27 0.09 9.32 4.53
N ILE A 28 1.41 9.23 4.62
CA ILE A 28 2.14 8.71 5.77
C ILE A 28 2.77 9.89 6.51
N GLU A 29 2.54 9.98 7.82
CA GLU A 29 3.07 11.03 8.67
C GLU A 29 4.07 10.47 9.68
N LEU A 30 5.29 11.03 9.65
CA LEU A 30 6.39 10.71 10.56
C LEU A 30 6.65 11.91 11.48
N ASP A 31 7.22 11.65 12.66
CA ASP A 31 7.78 12.69 13.52
C ASP A 31 9.27 12.94 13.23
N GLY A 32 9.60 13.07 11.94
CA GLY A 32 10.97 13.16 11.46
C GLY A 32 11.65 11.80 11.40
N TYR A 33 11.88 11.31 10.18
CA TYR A 33 12.74 10.15 9.93
C TYR A 33 14.14 10.36 10.52
N ARG A 34 14.69 9.35 11.18
CA ARG A 34 16.07 9.34 11.67
C ARG A 34 16.89 8.30 10.92
N GLU A 35 18.18 8.57 10.78
CA GLU A 35 19.10 7.60 10.20
C GLU A 35 19.05 6.29 11.00
N GLY A 36 18.91 5.16 10.28
CA GLY A 36 18.76 3.84 10.86
C GLY A 36 17.32 3.44 11.20
N ASP A 37 16.34 4.35 11.12
CA ASP A 37 14.94 3.94 11.17
C ASP A 37 14.63 3.03 9.98
N ALA A 38 14.00 1.89 10.24
CA ALA A 38 13.70 0.90 9.21
C ALA A 38 12.38 0.21 9.50
N GLY A 39 11.75 -0.33 8.46
CA GLY A 39 10.55 -1.14 8.56
C GLY A 39 9.37 -0.64 7.74
N VAL A 40 8.27 -1.36 7.86
CA VAL A 40 7.05 -1.14 7.07
C VAL A 40 6.30 0.08 7.57
N LEU A 41 6.05 1.04 6.68
CA LEU A 41 5.22 2.21 6.96
C LEU A 41 3.74 1.86 6.82
N VAL A 42 3.39 1.22 5.71
CA VAL A 42 2.03 0.74 5.44
C VAL A 42 2.09 -0.53 4.59
N ALA A 43 1.22 -1.48 4.91
CA ALA A 43 0.96 -2.65 4.07
C ALA A 43 -0.55 -2.79 3.85
N HIS A 44 -0.93 -3.18 2.65
CA HIS A 44 -2.27 -3.68 2.37
C HIS A 44 -2.13 -4.88 1.47
N GLY A 45 -2.13 -6.08 2.05
CA GLY A 45 -1.84 -7.25 1.27
C GLY A 45 -1.67 -8.54 2.05
N ASP A 46 -1.55 -9.60 1.28
CA ASP A 46 -1.14 -10.93 1.69
C ASP A 46 -0.42 -11.61 0.50
N PRO A 47 -0.04 -12.90 0.59
CA PRO A 47 0.65 -13.57 -0.52
C PRO A 47 -0.09 -13.55 -1.85
N GLN A 48 -1.41 -13.36 -1.84
CA GLN A 48 -2.26 -13.32 -3.03
C GLN A 48 -2.31 -11.94 -3.68
N GLY A 49 -1.77 -10.89 -3.05
CA GLY A 49 -1.69 -9.58 -3.67
C GLY A 49 -1.65 -8.45 -2.66
N GLY A 50 -1.29 -7.26 -3.12
CA GLY A 50 -1.28 -6.07 -2.29
C GLY A 50 -0.14 -5.11 -2.61
N TYR A 51 0.02 -4.11 -1.76
CA TYR A 51 1.13 -3.16 -1.83
C TYR A 51 1.78 -2.96 -0.46
N LEU A 52 3.05 -2.57 -0.49
CA LEU A 52 3.92 -2.44 0.67
C LEU A 52 4.81 -1.21 0.50
N LEU A 53 4.79 -0.30 1.48
CA LEU A 53 5.72 0.82 1.54
C LEU A 53 6.58 0.66 2.79
N TYR A 54 7.90 0.63 2.63
CA TYR A 54 8.82 0.35 3.72
C TYR A 54 10.15 1.08 3.55
N VAL A 55 10.87 1.26 4.66
CA VAL A 55 12.24 1.80 4.69
C VAL A 55 13.22 0.67 4.96
N GLU A 56 14.26 0.56 4.14
CA GLU A 56 15.30 -0.45 4.26
C GLU A 56 16.63 0.14 3.81
N ASP A 57 17.70 -0.11 4.57
CA ASP A 57 19.05 0.40 4.27
C ASP A 57 19.10 1.91 3.97
N GLY A 58 18.23 2.68 4.60
CA GLY A 58 18.11 4.13 4.42
C GLY A 58 17.29 4.58 3.21
N ASN A 59 16.77 3.66 2.40
CA ASN A 59 16.00 3.94 1.20
C ASN A 59 14.50 3.66 1.40
N LEU A 60 13.67 4.40 0.68
CA LEU A 60 12.22 4.19 0.63
C LEU A 60 11.89 3.23 -0.51
N HIS A 61 11.16 2.16 -0.21
CA HIS A 61 10.75 1.17 -1.20
C HIS A 61 9.23 1.09 -1.32
N LEU A 62 8.73 1.09 -2.55
CA LEU A 62 7.34 0.79 -2.88
C LEU A 62 7.28 -0.55 -3.62
N GLY A 63 6.70 -1.55 -2.97
CA GLY A 63 6.45 -2.87 -3.51
C GLY A 63 4.99 -3.11 -3.85
N TYR A 64 4.75 -3.91 -4.89
CA TYR A 64 3.42 -4.29 -5.34
C TYR A 64 3.41 -5.78 -5.71
N ASN A 65 2.53 -6.55 -5.07
CA ASN A 65 2.26 -7.94 -5.41
C ASN A 65 0.98 -8.01 -6.26
N ALA A 66 1.15 -8.25 -7.56
CA ALA A 66 0.05 -8.53 -8.47
C ALA A 66 -0.15 -10.04 -8.60
N PHE A 67 -0.80 -10.65 -7.59
CA PHE A 67 -1.16 -12.08 -7.59
C PHE A 67 0.03 -13.03 -7.78
N GLY A 68 1.10 -12.82 -7.02
CA GLY A 68 2.35 -13.59 -7.07
C GLY A 68 3.44 -12.93 -7.92
N SER A 69 3.07 -12.01 -8.82
CA SER A 69 4.03 -11.20 -9.57
C SER A 69 4.42 -9.96 -8.76
N TYR A 70 5.55 -10.02 -8.08
CA TYR A 70 6.05 -8.90 -7.27
C TYR A 70 6.90 -7.92 -8.08
N SER A 71 6.53 -6.64 -8.03
CA SER A 71 7.32 -5.51 -8.56
C SER A 71 7.74 -4.63 -7.40
N VAL A 72 8.91 -4.02 -7.47
CA VAL A 72 9.38 -3.06 -6.47
C VAL A 72 10.14 -1.92 -7.14
N VAL A 73 9.97 -0.72 -6.62
CA VAL A 73 10.82 0.42 -6.93
C VAL A 73 11.53 0.87 -5.66
N ASP A 74 12.84 1.04 -5.76
CA ASP A 74 13.63 1.82 -4.81
C ASP A 74 13.44 3.30 -5.18
N ALA A 75 12.74 4.04 -4.32
CA ALA A 75 12.45 5.46 -4.48
C ALA A 75 13.59 6.35 -3.94
N GLY A 76 14.73 5.75 -3.61
CA GLY A 76 15.97 6.41 -3.21
C GLY A 76 16.06 6.68 -1.70
N PRO A 77 17.16 7.33 -1.28
CA PRO A 77 17.42 7.64 0.11
C PRO A 77 16.31 8.49 0.73
N LEU A 78 15.85 8.11 1.92
CA LEU A 78 14.89 8.90 2.68
C LEU A 78 15.64 10.00 3.46
N PRO A 79 15.39 11.30 3.19
CA PRO A 79 16.09 12.38 3.87
C PRO A 79 15.81 12.39 5.38
N VAL A 80 16.87 12.57 6.19
CA VAL A 80 16.73 12.79 7.64
C VAL A 80 15.83 13.98 7.89
N GLY A 81 14.88 13.81 8.82
CA GLY A 81 13.88 14.80 9.15
C GLY A 81 12.63 14.76 8.29
N THR A 82 12.50 13.83 7.33
CA THR A 82 11.26 13.66 6.56
C THR A 82 10.06 13.47 7.47
N LYS A 83 8.99 14.24 7.21
CA LYS A 83 7.76 14.20 8.00
C LYS A 83 6.58 13.64 7.21
N ARG A 84 6.66 13.66 5.89
CA ARG A 84 5.54 13.27 5.04
C ARG A 84 6.00 12.47 3.83
N ILE A 85 5.31 11.37 3.59
CA ILE A 85 5.42 10.57 2.37
C ILE A 85 4.01 10.41 1.82
N ASP A 86 3.82 10.64 0.54
CA ASP A 86 2.55 10.47 -0.15
C ASP A 86 2.66 9.41 -1.23
N VAL A 87 1.62 8.60 -1.38
CA VAL A 87 1.42 7.73 -2.53
C VAL A 87 0.11 8.10 -3.18
N SER A 88 0.15 8.59 -4.42
CA SER A 88 -1.04 8.79 -5.24
C SER A 88 -1.26 7.58 -6.14
N VAL A 89 -2.50 7.09 -6.17
CA VAL A 89 -2.88 5.93 -6.96
C VAL A 89 -3.99 6.31 -7.92
N ALA A 90 -3.71 6.22 -9.21
CA ALA A 90 -4.65 6.55 -10.29
C ALA A 90 -5.19 5.29 -10.95
N VAL A 91 -6.52 5.23 -11.14
CA VAL A 91 -7.13 4.17 -11.94
C VAL A 91 -6.97 4.46 -13.42
N LEU A 92 -6.43 3.49 -14.13
CA LEU A 92 -6.28 3.46 -15.56
C LEU A 92 -7.24 2.46 -16.22
N PRO A 93 -7.48 2.58 -17.55
CA PRO A 93 -8.22 1.58 -18.30
C PRO A 93 -7.70 0.15 -18.07
N ARG A 94 -8.60 -0.83 -18.20
CA ARG A 94 -8.30 -2.26 -18.00
C ARG A 94 -7.89 -2.63 -16.57
N LEU A 95 -8.49 -1.97 -15.57
CA LEU A 95 -8.27 -2.26 -14.14
C LEU A 95 -6.78 -2.20 -13.80
N ARG A 96 -6.16 -1.06 -14.12
CA ARG A 96 -4.75 -0.82 -13.85
C ARG A 96 -4.58 0.33 -12.86
N TRP A 97 -3.48 0.29 -12.13
CA TRP A 97 -3.03 1.35 -11.24
C TRP A 97 -1.66 1.84 -11.64
N ASP A 98 -1.53 3.15 -11.67
CA ASP A 98 -0.25 3.85 -11.57
C ASP A 98 -0.14 4.36 -10.13
N LEU A 99 0.97 4.03 -9.48
CA LEU A 99 1.31 4.46 -8.14
C LEU A 99 2.51 5.39 -8.22
N HIS A 100 2.39 6.62 -7.72
CA HIS A 100 3.50 7.56 -7.62
C HIS A 100 3.77 7.87 -6.16
N VAL A 101 5.05 7.86 -5.76
CA VAL A 101 5.48 8.21 -4.41
C VAL A 101 6.21 9.54 -4.39
N SER A 102 5.91 10.37 -3.40
CA SER A 102 6.62 11.61 -3.12
C SER A 102 7.01 11.70 -1.65
N VAL A 103 8.13 12.39 -1.40
CA VAL A 103 8.70 12.64 -0.08
C VAL A 103 8.75 14.14 0.13
N ASP A 104 8.07 14.63 1.17
CA ASP A 104 7.92 16.05 1.49
C ASP A 104 7.56 16.92 0.25
N GLY A 105 6.71 16.38 -0.63
CA GLY A 105 6.22 17.03 -1.85
C GLY A 105 7.09 16.85 -3.09
N ILE A 106 8.24 16.17 -2.99
CA ILE A 106 9.15 15.92 -4.12
C ILE A 106 8.93 14.49 -4.62
N HIS A 107 8.71 14.33 -5.92
CA HIS A 107 8.57 12.99 -6.54
C HIS A 107 9.82 12.14 -6.29
N ALA A 108 9.62 10.92 -5.80
CA ALA A 108 10.69 9.98 -5.43
C ALA A 108 10.70 8.72 -6.30
N GLY A 109 9.54 8.24 -6.77
CA GLY A 109 9.48 7.01 -7.56
C GLY A 109 8.07 6.66 -8.00
N GLN A 110 7.94 5.58 -8.78
CA GLN A 110 6.64 5.12 -9.29
C GLN A 110 6.65 3.64 -9.68
N LEU A 111 5.46 3.02 -9.61
CA LEU A 111 5.14 1.73 -10.22
C LEU A 111 3.91 1.89 -11.10
N LEU A 112 4.08 1.65 -12.41
CA LEU A 112 3.04 1.91 -13.41
C LEU A 112 2.39 0.61 -13.89
N GLY A 113 1.15 0.69 -14.34
CA GLY A 113 0.43 -0.38 -15.01
C GLY A 113 0.20 -1.64 -14.17
N GLN A 114 0.16 -1.51 -12.83
CA GLN A 114 -0.08 -2.63 -11.93
C GLN A 114 -1.54 -3.08 -12.02
N VAL A 115 -1.79 -4.39 -11.94
CA VAL A 115 -3.17 -4.91 -11.96
C VAL A 115 -3.88 -4.47 -10.68
N GLN A 116 -5.00 -3.76 -10.80
CA GLN A 116 -5.78 -3.28 -9.66
C GLN A 116 -6.25 -4.46 -8.79
N LEU A 117 -6.20 -4.27 -7.47
CA LEU A 117 -6.81 -5.17 -6.51
C LEU A 117 -8.34 -5.05 -6.62
N VAL A 118 -9.00 -6.17 -6.90
CA VAL A 118 -10.45 -6.25 -7.10
C VAL A 118 -11.08 -7.30 -6.18
N GLY A 119 -12.40 -7.20 -5.98
CA GLY A 119 -13.13 -8.07 -5.07
C GLY A 119 -12.70 -7.89 -3.62
N MET A 120 -12.62 -9.01 -2.90
CA MET A 120 -12.23 -9.06 -1.48
C MET A 120 -10.72 -9.28 -1.28
N ALA A 121 -9.92 -9.18 -2.35
CA ALA A 121 -8.46 -9.22 -2.27
C ALA A 121 -7.91 -7.81 -1.95
N PRO A 122 -6.98 -7.68 -1.00
CA PRO A 122 -6.37 -8.73 -0.19
C PRO A 122 -7.12 -8.99 1.14
N TRP A 123 -6.96 -10.19 1.68
CA TRP A 123 -7.65 -10.70 2.87
C TRP A 123 -7.21 -10.06 4.19
N THR A 124 -5.95 -9.61 4.27
CA THR A 124 -5.38 -9.04 5.50
C THR A 124 -6.03 -7.71 5.90
N GLY A 125 -6.39 -6.89 4.91
CA GLY A 125 -6.71 -5.48 5.12
C GLY A 125 -5.47 -4.60 5.34
N ILE A 126 -5.66 -3.33 5.73
CA ILE A 126 -4.59 -2.35 5.83
C ILE A 126 -3.94 -2.39 7.22
N SER A 127 -2.61 -2.55 7.29
CA SER A 127 -1.81 -2.42 8.51
C SER A 127 -0.83 -1.24 8.43
N VAL A 128 -0.57 -0.63 9.59
CA VAL A 128 0.29 0.55 9.74
C VAL A 128 1.48 0.19 10.63
N GLY A 129 2.70 0.52 10.19
CA GLY A 129 3.92 0.27 10.96
C GLY A 129 4.41 -1.18 10.95
N VAL A 130 3.75 -2.08 10.22
CA VAL A 130 4.08 -3.52 10.16
C VAL A 130 3.34 -4.19 9.00
N ASP A 131 3.91 -5.27 8.46
CA ASP A 131 3.22 -6.24 7.61
C ASP A 131 2.63 -7.37 8.47
N ALA A 132 1.41 -7.18 8.97
CA ALA A 132 0.92 -7.86 10.19
C ALA A 132 0.53 -9.35 10.04
N ARG A 133 0.21 -9.84 8.84
CA ARG A 133 -0.34 -11.19 8.63
C ARG A 133 0.45 -11.96 7.57
N GLY A 134 -0.22 -12.49 6.54
CA GLY A 134 0.46 -13.08 5.39
C GLY A 134 1.26 -12.01 4.66
N PRO A 135 2.46 -12.33 4.15
CA PRO A 135 3.34 -11.32 3.60
C PRO A 135 2.91 -10.81 2.24
N VAL A 136 2.99 -9.49 2.04
CA VAL A 136 2.91 -8.90 0.69
C VAL A 136 4.12 -9.31 -0.15
N SER A 137 5.30 -9.31 0.47
CA SER A 137 6.56 -9.75 -0.15
C SER A 137 7.19 -10.84 0.69
N TRP A 138 7.30 -12.04 0.12
CA TRP A 138 8.03 -13.13 0.76
C TRP A 138 9.51 -12.82 0.95
N GLU A 139 10.10 -12.03 0.06
CA GLU A 139 11.51 -11.66 0.16
C GLU A 139 11.78 -10.76 1.36
N VAL A 140 11.00 -9.68 1.52
CA VAL A 140 11.08 -8.81 2.71
C VAL A 140 10.77 -9.61 3.97
N ARG A 141 9.74 -10.45 3.93
CA ARG A 141 9.36 -11.31 5.07
C ARG A 141 10.46 -12.26 5.51
N ARG A 142 11.20 -12.86 4.57
CA ARG A 142 12.31 -13.77 4.90
C ARG A 142 13.49 -13.03 5.53
N ARG A 143 13.77 -11.80 5.10
CA ARG A 143 14.89 -11.00 5.61
C ARG A 143 14.60 -10.43 7.01
N HIS A 144 13.37 -9.94 7.24
CA HIS A 144 13.06 -9.10 8.41
C HIS A 144 11.88 -9.57 9.26
N GLY A 145 11.24 -10.69 8.91
CA GLY A 145 9.97 -11.07 9.52
C GLY A 145 8.86 -10.04 9.19
N PRO A 146 7.96 -9.72 10.13
CA PRO A 146 6.90 -8.70 9.92
C PRO A 146 7.43 -7.27 9.69
N PHE A 147 8.73 -7.04 9.91
CA PHE A 147 9.46 -5.79 9.70
C PHE A 147 8.76 -4.54 10.29
N ARG A 148 8.61 -4.53 11.61
CA ARG A 148 8.00 -3.41 12.34
C ARG A 148 8.84 -2.15 12.16
N TYR A 149 8.19 -1.03 11.84
CA TYR A 149 8.86 0.25 11.75
C TYR A 149 9.43 0.66 13.11
N SER A 150 10.72 0.99 13.16
CA SER A 150 11.43 1.33 14.39
C SER A 150 11.32 2.82 14.77
N GLY A 151 11.02 3.67 13.79
CA GLY A 151 10.95 5.12 13.97
C GLY A 151 9.60 5.64 14.48
N ALA A 152 9.49 6.96 14.55
CA ALA A 152 8.30 7.65 15.05
C ALA A 152 7.22 7.84 13.95
N LEU A 153 6.55 6.75 13.56
CA LEU A 153 5.37 6.79 12.68
C LEU A 153 4.16 7.29 13.47
N ARG A 154 3.49 8.33 12.98
CA ARG A 154 2.30 8.92 13.63
C ARG A 154 1.02 8.26 13.13
N ALA A 155 0.82 8.29 11.81
CA ALA A 155 -0.40 7.80 11.19
C ALA A 155 -0.23 7.56 9.70
N VAL A 156 -1.20 6.83 9.15
CA VAL A 156 -1.43 6.70 7.71
C VAL A 156 -2.86 7.10 7.42
N THR A 157 -3.06 8.01 6.46
CA THR A 157 -4.36 8.50 6.04
C THR A 157 -4.64 8.09 4.61
N TYR A 158 -5.75 7.39 4.40
CA TYR A 158 -6.30 7.10 3.08
C TYR A 158 -7.36 8.13 2.71
N THR A 159 -7.23 8.74 1.54
CA THR A 159 -8.20 9.68 0.98
C THR A 159 -8.79 9.09 -0.30
N PRO A 160 -9.99 8.50 -0.25
CA PRO A 160 -10.63 7.96 -1.44
C PRO A 160 -11.06 9.08 -2.39
N GLY A 161 -10.66 8.96 -3.65
CA GLY A 161 -11.08 9.82 -4.75
C GLY A 161 -12.33 9.29 -5.47
N PRO A 162 -12.64 9.85 -6.66
CA PRO A 162 -13.79 9.45 -7.45
C PRO A 162 -13.64 8.03 -8.01
N VAL A 163 -14.75 7.30 -8.06
CA VAL A 163 -14.84 6.01 -8.75
C VAL A 163 -14.63 6.23 -10.25
N LYS A 164 -13.73 5.48 -10.86
CA LYS A 164 -13.33 5.60 -12.28
C LYS A 164 -13.85 4.46 -13.15
N VAL A 165 -14.42 3.42 -12.56
CA VAL A 165 -14.98 2.27 -13.28
C VAL A 165 -16.50 2.37 -13.29
N LEU A 166 -17.13 2.09 -14.43
CA LEU A 166 -18.58 2.12 -14.57
C LEU A 166 -19.23 1.04 -13.69
N ARG A 167 -20.33 1.42 -13.04
CA ARG A 167 -21.04 0.56 -12.07
C ARG A 167 -21.36 -0.84 -12.58
N ARG A 168 -21.87 -0.96 -13.81
CA ARG A 168 -22.17 -2.27 -14.42
C ARG A 168 -20.95 -3.19 -14.55
N HIS A 169 -19.76 -2.61 -14.76
CA HIS A 169 -18.52 -3.39 -14.83
C HIS A 169 -18.08 -3.79 -13.42
N ILE A 170 -18.22 -2.90 -12.43
CA ILE A 170 -17.98 -3.22 -11.02
C ILE A 170 -18.84 -4.41 -10.59
N GLU A 171 -20.15 -4.36 -10.84
CA GLU A 171 -21.08 -5.44 -10.49
C GLU A 171 -20.75 -6.78 -11.19
N SER A 172 -20.23 -6.74 -12.42
CA SER A 172 -19.74 -7.93 -13.13
C SER A 172 -18.47 -8.49 -12.49
N ILE A 173 -17.49 -7.61 -12.20
CA ILE A 173 -16.19 -8.00 -11.63
C ILE A 173 -16.37 -8.54 -10.20
N GLU A 174 -17.20 -7.90 -9.38
CA GLU A 174 -17.46 -8.35 -8.01
C GLU A 174 -18.12 -9.73 -8.01
N ARG A 175 -19.08 -9.98 -8.92
CA ARG A 175 -19.71 -11.28 -9.08
C ARG A 175 -18.72 -12.36 -9.52
N GLU A 176 -17.87 -12.07 -10.50
CA GLU A 176 -16.82 -13.00 -10.94
C GLU A 176 -15.80 -13.29 -9.83
N ALA A 177 -15.43 -12.27 -9.05
CA ALA A 177 -14.51 -12.42 -7.93
C ALA A 177 -15.13 -13.24 -6.78
N GLU A 178 -16.44 -13.11 -6.52
CA GLU A 178 -17.17 -13.97 -5.58
C GLU A 178 -17.16 -15.42 -6.06
N TYR A 179 -17.49 -15.69 -7.33
CA TYR A 179 -17.45 -17.04 -7.89
C TYR A 179 -16.05 -17.68 -7.87
N ALA A 180 -14.99 -16.88 -8.03
CA ALA A 180 -13.62 -17.38 -7.99
C ALA A 180 -13.08 -17.61 -6.56
N ALA A 181 -13.80 -17.12 -5.54
CA ALA A 181 -13.41 -17.25 -4.13
C ALA A 181 -14.11 -18.43 -3.41
N ASP A 182 -15.17 -18.99 -4.01
CA ASP A 182 -15.86 -20.21 -3.57
C ASP A 182 -15.19 -21.48 -4.13
#